data_AF-A0A8C5Z4K8-F1
#
_entry.id   AF-A0A8C5Z4K8-F1
#
_cell.length_a   1.000
_cell.length_b   1.000
_cell.length_c   1.000
_cell.angle_alpha   90.00
_cell.angle_beta   90.00
_cell.angle_gamma   90.00
#
_symmetry.space_group_name_H-M   'P 1'
#
loop_
_entity.id
_entity.type
_entity.pdbx_description
1 polymer ?
#
loop_
_entity_poly.entity_id
_entity_poly.type
_entity_poly.pdbx_seq_one_letter_code
_entity_poly.pdbx_strand_id
1 'polypeptide(L)'
;MLGIKPRPGQLPTVNPIMFFDIAIKDEHLGRVSFELFADKIPKTAENFHVLSTGEKGFGYKGSCFHRIIPEFMCQGGDFTYLNGTGGKSIYGKKFEDENFTLKHTSPRPSTNGAQFFCLHCQV
;
A
#
# COMPACT_ATOMS: atom_id res chain seq x y z
N MET A 1 19.95 -5.48 0.35
CA MET A 1 18.86 -5.88 1.28
C MET A 1 18.48 -7.32 0.97
N LEU A 2 18.41 -8.18 1.98
CA LEU A 2 18.17 -9.62 1.83
C LEU A 2 16.68 -9.88 1.52
N GLY A 3 16.40 -10.38 0.32
CA GLY A 3 15.06 -10.78 -0.11
C GLY A 3 14.71 -12.17 0.41
N ILE A 4 13.84 -12.24 1.41
CA ILE A 4 13.21 -13.49 1.83
C ILE A 4 12.05 -13.73 0.86
N LYS A 5 12.23 -14.59 -0.15
CA LYS A 5 11.09 -15.08 -0.95
C LYS A 5 10.48 -16.27 -0.21
N PRO A 6 9.20 -16.20 0.23
CA PRO A 6 8.53 -17.33 0.86
C PRO A 6 8.40 -18.51 -0.11
N ARG A 7 8.48 -19.74 0.40
CA ARG A 7 8.19 -20.95 -0.37
C ARG A 7 6.69 -21.03 -0.70
N PRO A 8 6.29 -21.55 -1.88
CA PRO A 8 4.88 -21.71 -2.21
C PRO A 8 4.15 -22.56 -1.16
N GLY A 9 3.10 -22.01 -0.54
CA GLY A 9 2.26 -22.69 0.44
C GLY A 9 2.57 -22.41 1.92
N GLN A 10 3.56 -21.57 2.24
CA GLN A 10 3.88 -21.19 3.62
C GLN A 10 3.62 -19.70 3.83
N LEU A 11 2.65 -19.36 4.70
CA LEU A 11 2.45 -17.98 5.14
C LEU A 11 3.73 -17.45 5.78
N PRO A 12 4.13 -16.19 5.52
CA PRO A 12 5.32 -15.62 6.13
C PRO A 12 5.20 -15.65 7.65
N THR A 13 6.24 -16.16 8.32
CA THR A 13 6.29 -16.28 9.79
C THR A 13 6.51 -14.94 10.48
N VAL A 14 6.92 -13.92 9.72
CA VAL A 14 7.16 -12.56 10.17
C VAL A 14 6.58 -11.62 9.13
N ASN A 15 5.76 -10.68 9.58
CA ASN A 15 5.17 -9.65 8.74
C ASN A 15 6.23 -8.63 8.31
N PRO A 16 6.30 -8.27 7.02
CA PRO A 16 7.25 -7.27 6.54
C PRO A 16 6.96 -5.89 7.13
N ILE A 17 8.00 -5.23 7.65
CA ILE A 17 7.94 -3.81 7.99
C ILE A 17 8.53 -3.01 6.82
N MET A 18 7.76 -2.04 6.35
CA MET A 18 8.09 -1.18 5.23
C MET A 18 8.00 0.28 5.67
N PHE A 19 8.49 1.20 4.84
CA PHE A 19 8.40 2.63 5.14
C PHE A 19 8.27 3.47 3.88
N PHE A 20 7.73 4.68 4.05
CA PHE A 20 7.76 5.76 3.08
C PHE A 20 8.42 6.99 3.68
N ASP A 21 9.33 7.58 2.92
CA ASP A 21 9.84 8.92 3.18
C ASP A 21 8.89 9.92 2.51
N ILE A 22 8.28 10.80 3.30
CA ILE A 22 7.26 11.74 2.86
C ILE A 22 7.88 13.12 2.70
N ALA A 23 7.53 13.81 1.62
CA ALA A 23 7.96 15.17 1.35
C ALA A 23 6.80 16.04 0.82
N ILE A 24 6.85 17.34 1.11
CA ILE A 24 5.99 18.37 0.50
C ILE A 24 6.88 19.40 -0.18
N LYS A 25 6.66 19.66 -1.47
CA LYS A 25 7.44 20.64 -2.26
C LYS A 25 8.96 20.46 -2.06
N ASP A 26 9.42 19.21 -2.14
CA ASP A 26 10.82 18.79 -1.95
C ASP A 26 11.38 18.91 -0.53
N GLU A 27 10.59 19.38 0.43
CA GLU A 27 10.94 19.37 1.85
C GLU A 27 10.57 18.03 2.49
N HIS A 28 11.55 17.32 3.03
CA HIS A 28 11.35 16.04 3.70
C HIS A 28 10.66 16.23 5.06
N LEU A 29 9.43 15.73 5.18
CA LEU A 29 8.62 15.82 6.41
C LEU A 29 8.92 14.71 7.41
N GLY A 30 9.32 13.53 6.95
CA GLY A 30 9.57 12.41 7.83
C GLY A 30 9.32 11.05 7.20
N ARG A 31 9.55 10.02 8.02
CA ARG A 31 9.37 8.62 7.64
C ARG A 31 8.16 8.01 8.32
N VAL A 32 7.25 7.46 7.52
CA VAL A 32 6.13 6.66 8.00
C VAL A 32 6.50 5.19 7.82
N SER A 33 6.58 4.43 8.91
CA SER A 33 6.80 2.98 8.87
C SER A 33 5.48 2.25 9.12
N PHE A 34 5.29 1.10 8.48
CA PHE A 34 4.07 0.30 8.59
C PHE A 34 4.38 -1.18 8.41
N GLU A 35 3.58 -2.01 9.07
CA GLU A 35 3.64 -3.47 8.97
C GLU A 35 2.62 -3.97 7.94
N LEU A 36 3.03 -4.92 7.10
CA LEU A 36 2.15 -5.63 6.18
C LEU A 36 1.76 -6.96 6.79
N PHE A 37 0.45 -7.17 7.05
CA PHE A 37 -0.09 -8.40 7.63
C PHE A 37 -0.10 -9.58 6.65
N ALA A 38 1.08 -9.95 6.16
CA ALA A 38 1.27 -11.00 5.17
C ALA A 38 0.89 -12.40 5.69
N ASP A 39 0.85 -12.58 7.01
CA ASP A 39 0.31 -13.78 7.66
C ASP A 39 -1.23 -13.90 7.52
N LYS A 40 -1.94 -12.79 7.31
CA LYS A 40 -3.41 -12.76 7.12
C LYS A 40 -3.82 -12.56 5.67
N ILE A 41 -3.14 -11.68 4.96
CA ILE A 41 -3.47 -11.22 3.60
C ILE A 41 -2.22 -11.27 2.70
N PRO A 42 -1.67 -12.47 2.45
CA PRO A 42 -0.39 -12.64 1.78
C PRO A 42 -0.36 -12.02 0.36
N LYS A 43 -1.42 -12.14 -0.44
CA LYS A 43 -1.45 -11.55 -1.79
C LYS A 43 -1.52 -10.03 -1.74
N THR A 44 -2.32 -9.49 -0.82
CA THR A 44 -2.45 -8.03 -0.66
C THR A 44 -1.13 -7.43 -0.15
N ALA A 45 -0.49 -8.09 0.82
CA ALA A 45 0.80 -7.70 1.34
C ALA A 45 1.91 -7.80 0.29
N GLU A 46 1.94 -8.86 -0.51
CA GLU A 46 2.90 -9.01 -1.62
C GLU A 46 2.73 -7.91 -2.66
N ASN A 47 1.49 -7.64 -3.09
CA ASN A 47 1.20 -6.54 -4.00
C ASN A 47 1.74 -5.20 -3.48
N PHE A 48 1.45 -4.88 -2.22
CA PHE A 48 1.91 -3.64 -1.61
C PHE A 48 3.43 -3.58 -1.49
N HIS A 49 4.07 -4.68 -1.09
CA HIS A 49 5.51 -4.80 -0.97
C HIS A 49 6.20 -4.53 -2.30
N VAL A 50 5.79 -5.23 -3.36
CA VAL A 50 6.39 -5.11 -4.70
C VAL A 50 6.15 -3.71 -5.30
N LEU A 51 4.98 -3.12 -5.09
CA LEU A 51 4.71 -1.72 -5.49
C LEU A 51 5.56 -0.72 -4.70
N SER A 52 5.90 -1.03 -3.44
CA SER A 52 6.77 -0.18 -2.61
C SER A 52 8.23 -0.26 -3.03
N THR A 53 8.72 -1.44 -3.45
CA THR A 53 10.10 -1.61 -3.93
C THR A 53 10.29 -1.08 -5.35
N GLY A 54 9.24 -1.08 -6.17
CA GLY A 54 9.31 -0.67 -7.58
C GLY A 54 10.04 -1.68 -8.46
N GLU A 55 10.28 -2.90 -7.99
CA GLU A 55 11.08 -3.93 -8.70
C GLU A 55 10.49 -4.35 -10.06
N LYS A 56 9.20 -4.06 -10.30
CA LYS A 56 8.51 -4.30 -11.58
C LYS A 56 8.63 -3.13 -12.57
N GLY A 57 9.43 -2.11 -12.25
CA GLY A 57 9.57 -0.90 -13.06
C GLY A 57 8.43 0.12 -12.89
N PHE A 58 7.51 -0.13 -11.97
CA PHE A 58 6.45 0.78 -11.55
C PHE A 58 6.16 0.58 -10.06
N GLY A 59 5.66 1.62 -9.38
CA GLY A 59 5.45 1.55 -7.94
C GLY A 59 5.10 2.89 -7.31
N TYR A 60 5.13 2.95 -5.99
CA TYR A 60 4.71 4.12 -5.21
C TYR A 60 5.72 5.27 -5.17
N LYS A 61 7.00 5.01 -5.50
CA LYS A 61 8.02 6.06 -5.52
C LYS A 61 7.64 7.16 -6.52
N GLY A 62 7.55 8.40 -6.06
CA GLY A 62 7.13 9.55 -6.86
C GLY A 62 5.62 9.70 -7.03
N SER A 63 4.81 8.79 -6.48
CA SER A 63 3.36 9.00 -6.36
C SER A 63 3.03 9.97 -5.23
N CYS A 64 1.82 10.53 -5.23
CA CYS A 64 1.37 11.49 -4.23
C CYS A 64 0.12 11.01 -3.48
N PHE A 65 -0.10 11.61 -2.31
CA PHE A 65 -1.41 11.59 -1.65
C PHE A 65 -2.32 12.58 -2.36
N HIS A 66 -3.06 12.10 -3.36
CA HIS A 66 -3.91 12.94 -4.20
C HIS A 66 -5.24 13.35 -3.52
N ARG A 67 -5.60 12.71 -2.39
CA ARG A 67 -6.77 13.08 -1.61
C ARG A 67 -6.49 12.99 -0.11
N ILE A 68 -6.57 14.12 0.57
CA ILE A 68 -6.36 14.26 2.01
C ILE A 68 -7.63 14.86 2.60
N ILE A 69 -8.25 14.14 3.53
CA ILE A 69 -9.41 14.62 4.29
C ILE A 69 -8.97 14.66 5.76
N PRO A 70 -8.83 15.86 6.36
CA PRO A 70 -8.49 16.03 7.77
C PRO A 70 -9.42 15.19 8.67
N GLU A 71 -8.86 14.64 9.74
CA GLU A 71 -9.58 13.79 10.72
C GLU A 71 -10.19 12.50 10.16
N PHE A 72 -9.92 12.18 8.89
CA PHE A 72 -10.45 10.98 8.27
C PHE A 72 -9.35 10.11 7.69
N MET A 73 -8.70 10.57 6.61
CA MET A 73 -7.80 9.71 5.84
C MET A 73 -6.92 10.47 4.85
N CYS A 74 -5.76 9.88 4.56
CA CYS A 74 -4.96 10.20 3.39
C CYS A 74 -5.05 9.04 2.40
N GLN A 75 -5.34 9.35 1.14
CA GLN A 75 -5.43 8.39 0.02
C GLN A 75 -4.31 8.65 -0.97
N GLY A 76 -3.58 7.60 -1.31
CA GLY A 76 -2.45 7.62 -2.24
C GLY A 76 -2.40 6.36 -3.11
N GLY A 77 -1.28 6.17 -3.80
CA GLY A 77 -1.01 4.94 -4.55
C GLY A 77 -1.48 4.93 -6.01
N ASP A 78 -2.04 6.02 -6.51
CA ASP A 78 -2.18 6.22 -7.96
C ASP A 78 -0.84 6.75 -8.51
N PHE A 79 -0.02 5.83 -9.02
CA PHE A 79 1.27 6.15 -9.66
C PHE A 79 1.16 6.30 -11.20
N THR A 80 -0.05 6.24 -11.77
CA THR A 80 -0.26 6.32 -13.23
C THR A 80 -0.74 7.70 -13.65
N TYR A 81 -1.77 8.23 -12.98
CA TYR A 81 -2.37 9.52 -13.32
C TYR A 81 -2.27 10.55 -12.18
N LEU A 82 -1.82 10.13 -11.00
CA LEU A 82 -1.64 10.99 -9.82
C LEU A 82 -2.92 11.72 -9.38
N ASN A 83 -4.09 11.23 -9.78
CA ASN A 83 -5.38 11.91 -9.56
C ASN A 83 -6.47 11.01 -8.97
N GLY A 84 -6.15 9.73 -8.72
CA GLY A 84 -7.07 8.76 -8.14
C GLY A 84 -7.88 7.95 -9.15
N THR A 85 -7.66 8.12 -10.46
CA THR A 85 -8.31 7.31 -11.50
C THR A 85 -7.45 6.14 -11.99
N GLY A 86 -6.17 6.14 -11.61
CA GLY A 86 -5.18 5.19 -12.09
C GLY A 86 -4.70 4.19 -11.03
N GLY A 87 -3.54 3.62 -11.33
CA GLY A 87 -2.92 2.55 -10.55
C GLY A 87 -3.24 1.17 -11.13
N LYS A 88 -2.32 0.23 -10.91
CA LYS A 88 -2.47 -1.18 -11.26
C LYS A 88 -1.79 -2.05 -10.21
N SER A 89 -2.32 -3.25 -10.00
CA SER A 89 -1.66 -4.23 -9.13
C SER A 89 -0.52 -4.93 -9.88
N ILE A 90 0.27 -5.71 -9.15
CA ILE A 90 1.28 -6.58 -9.74
C ILE A 90 0.67 -7.76 -10.51
N TYR A 91 -0.62 -8.00 -10.31
CA TYR A 91 -1.39 -9.09 -10.92
C TYR A 91 -2.23 -8.63 -12.12
N GLY A 92 -2.24 -7.34 -12.45
CA GLY A 92 -3.06 -6.77 -13.53
C GLY A 92 -3.72 -5.46 -13.14
N LYS A 93 -4.88 -5.13 -13.74
CA LYS A 93 -5.60 -3.88 -13.39
C LYS A 93 -6.22 -3.93 -12.00
N LYS A 94 -6.77 -5.09 -11.59
CA LYS A 94 -7.46 -5.31 -10.31
C LYS A 94 -7.19 -6.75 -9.85
N PHE A 95 -7.39 -7.00 -8.56
CA PHE A 95 -7.40 -8.35 -7.98
C PHE A 95 -8.54 -8.45 -6.95
N GLU A 96 -9.00 -9.68 -6.69
CA GLU A 96 -10.14 -9.95 -5.80
C GLU A 96 -9.81 -9.64 -4.33
N ASP A 97 -10.85 -9.35 -3.54
CA ASP A 97 -10.72 -9.21 -2.08
C ASP A 97 -10.25 -10.54 -1.47
N GLU A 98 -9.12 -10.51 -0.76
CA GLU A 98 -8.50 -11.73 -0.22
C GLU A 98 -9.25 -12.27 1.01
N ASN A 99 -9.54 -11.41 1.98
CA ASN A 99 -10.47 -11.66 3.08
C ASN A 99 -10.87 -10.35 3.79
N PHE A 100 -11.90 -10.43 4.63
CA PHE A 100 -12.39 -9.32 5.46
C PHE A 100 -12.16 -9.57 6.96
N THR A 101 -11.16 -10.38 7.31
CA THR A 101 -10.87 -10.76 8.70
C THR A 101 -10.43 -9.55 9.52
N LEU A 102 -9.71 -8.62 8.90
CA LEU A 102 -9.31 -7.36 9.50
C LEU A 102 -10.39 -6.31 9.22
N LYS A 103 -11.06 -5.86 10.28
CA LYS A 103 -12.09 -4.82 10.20
C LYS A 103 -11.47 -3.44 10.37
N HIS A 104 -11.84 -2.53 9.48
CA HIS A 104 -11.66 -1.11 9.71
C HIS A 104 -12.74 -0.62 10.69
N THR A 105 -12.45 0.41 11.49
CA THR A 105 -13.43 1.05 12.38
C THR A 105 -14.59 1.71 11.60
N SER A 106 -14.52 1.76 10.25
CA SER A 106 -15.56 2.33 9.37
C SER A 106 -15.72 1.52 8.06
N PRO A 107 -16.95 1.28 7.56
CA PRO A 107 -17.19 0.49 6.34
C PRO A 107 -16.78 1.23 5.06
N ARG A 108 -16.26 0.51 4.06
CA ARG A 108 -15.89 1.04 2.72
C ARG A 108 -16.24 0.07 1.58
N PRO A 109 -16.58 0.55 0.36
CA PRO A 109 -16.92 -0.30 -0.79
C PRO A 109 -15.71 -1.05 -1.38
N SER A 110 -15.95 -2.27 -1.89
CA SER A 110 -14.96 -3.27 -2.32
C SER A 110 -14.48 -3.10 -3.77
N THR A 111 -13.34 -2.43 -3.98
CA THR A 111 -12.62 -2.39 -5.28
C THR A 111 -11.10 -2.27 -5.11
N ASN A 112 -10.41 -3.37 -4.79
CA ASN A 112 -8.96 -3.36 -4.64
C ASN A 112 -8.23 -3.10 -5.98
N GLY A 113 -7.24 -2.21 -5.93
CA GLY A 113 -6.38 -1.81 -7.05
C GLY A 113 -4.96 -1.57 -6.54
N ALA A 114 -4.37 -0.40 -6.83
CA ALA A 114 -3.10 0.02 -6.24
C ALA A 114 -3.25 1.07 -5.13
N GLN A 115 -4.41 1.70 -5.04
CA GLN A 115 -4.65 2.77 -4.10
C GLN A 115 -4.78 2.21 -2.68
N PHE A 116 -4.24 2.94 -1.73
CA PHE A 116 -4.32 2.61 -0.32
C PHE A 116 -4.79 3.81 0.49
N PHE A 117 -5.29 3.51 1.69
CA PHE A 117 -5.75 4.50 2.65
C PHE A 117 -4.96 4.37 3.93
N CYS A 118 -4.41 5.48 4.41
CA CYS A 118 -3.92 5.59 5.78
C CYS A 118 -5.03 6.24 6.62
N LEU A 119 -5.64 5.47 7.51
CA LEU A 119 -6.60 5.98 8.51
C LEU A 119 -5.83 6.64 9.66
N HIS A 120 -6.37 7.73 10.22
CA HIS A 120 -5.76 8.47 11.34
C HIS A 120 -4.33 8.98 11.06
N CYS A 121 -4.18 9.77 10.00
CA CYS A 121 -2.99 10.59 9.82
C CYS A 121 -3.14 11.84 10.69
N GLN A 122 -2.53 11.86 11.88
CA GLN A 122 -2.24 13.11 12.57
C GLN A 122 -1.05 13.74 11.85
N VAL A 123 -1.29 14.86 11.18
CA VAL A 123 -0.24 15.69 10.54
C VAL A 123 0.34 16.63 11.59
#